data_AF-A0A661T6W9-F1
#
_entry.id   AF-A0A661T6W9-F1
#
_cell.length_a   1.000
_cell.length_b   1.000
_cell.length_c   1.000
_cell.angle_alpha   90.00
_cell.angle_beta   90.00
_cell.angle_gamma   90.00
#
_symmetry.space_group_name_H-M   'P 1'
#
loop_
_entity.id
_entity.type
_entity.pdbx_description
1 polymer ?
#
loop_
_entity_poly.entity_id
_entity_poly.type
_entity_poly.pdbx_seq_one_letter_code
_entity_poly.pdbx_strand_id
1 'polypeptide(L)'
;MAEESKEIRVEFPKELMGGVYSNNMAVAHTREEFVLDFLMVAPPSGSVNARIIVSPSHVKRIVQALQDNIAKYERTFGPIPGAEEFPGDITIQ
;
A
#
# COMPACT_ATOMS: atom_id res chain seq x y z
N MET A 1 8.61 -34.27 14.40
CA MET A 1 9.71 -33.29 14.42
C MET A 1 9.04 -31.94 14.57
N ALA A 2 9.24 -31.23 15.68
CA ALA A 2 8.66 -29.91 15.87
C ALA A 2 9.41 -28.95 14.94
N GLU A 3 8.69 -28.27 14.04
CA GLU A 3 9.25 -27.13 13.31
C GLU A 3 9.59 -26.04 14.32
N GLU A 4 10.88 -25.89 14.63
CA GLU A 4 11.38 -24.69 15.26
C GLU A 4 11.09 -23.53 14.31
N SER A 5 10.15 -22.68 14.70
CA SER A 5 9.81 -21.45 13.99
C SER A 5 11.07 -20.58 13.88
N LYS A 6 11.71 -20.59 12.72
CA LYS A 6 12.84 -19.72 12.44
C LYS A 6 12.34 -18.28 12.43
N GLU A 7 12.69 -17.55 13.48
CA GLU A 7 12.39 -16.14 13.60
C GLU A 7 13.21 -15.38 12.54
N ILE A 8 12.54 -14.81 11.54
CA ILE A 8 13.19 -14.02 10.51
C ILE A 8 13.31 -12.59 11.03
N ARG A 9 14.53 -12.16 11.32
CA ARG A 9 14.81 -10.75 11.66
C ARG A 9 14.88 -9.93 10.39
N VAL A 10 14.02 -8.92 10.31
CA VAL A 10 14.01 -7.92 9.25
C VAL A 10 14.60 -6.63 9.83
N GLU A 11 15.67 -6.13 9.24
CA GLU A 11 16.22 -4.82 9.61
C GLU A 11 15.37 -3.72 8.99
N PHE A 12 15.12 -2.66 9.76
CA PHE A 12 14.36 -1.51 9.31
C PHE A 12 15.34 -0.36 9.00
N PRO A 13 15.54 0.00 7.71
CA PRO A 13 16.45 1.09 7.33
C PRO A 13 16.03 2.43 7.95
N LYS A 14 17.00 3.19 8.48
CA LYS A 14 16.72 4.43 9.23
C LYS A 14 15.99 5.47 8.38
N GLU A 15 16.32 5.53 7.10
CA GLU A 15 15.73 6.43 6.12
C GLU A 15 14.23 6.18 5.87
N LEU A 16 13.75 4.95 6.13
CA LEU A 16 12.34 4.61 5.96
C LEU A 16 11.52 4.88 7.23
N MET A 17 12.14 5.23 8.36
CA MET A 17 11.46 5.25 9.67
C MET A 17 10.36 6.30 9.76
N GLY A 18 10.51 7.40 9.03
CA GLY A 18 9.49 8.47 8.97
C GLY A 18 8.27 8.11 8.13
N GLY A 19 8.34 7.03 7.34
CA GLY A 19 7.34 6.71 6.34
C GLY A 19 7.25 7.77 5.22
N VAL A 20 6.35 7.52 4.28
CA VAL A 20 5.96 8.49 3.25
C VAL A 20 4.44 8.64 3.28
N TYR A 21 3.96 9.87 3.28
CA TYR A 21 2.54 10.15 3.16
C TYR A 21 2.12 10.09 1.69
N SER A 22 0.97 9.51 1.40
CA SER A 22 0.36 9.51 0.06
C SER A 22 -1.14 9.66 0.16
N ASN A 23 -1.71 10.43 -0.76
CA ASN A 23 -3.14 10.72 -0.82
C ASN A 23 -3.83 10.06 -2.03
N ASN A 24 -3.07 9.40 -2.90
CA ASN A 24 -3.58 8.67 -4.04
C ASN A 24 -2.71 7.44 -4.34
N MET A 25 -3.26 6.47 -5.08
CA MET A 25 -2.54 5.29 -5.54
C MET A 25 -2.93 4.95 -6.98
N ALA A 26 -1.93 4.80 -7.85
CA ALA A 26 -2.12 4.22 -9.18
C ALA A 26 -1.69 2.75 -9.18
N VAL A 27 -2.45 1.90 -9.87
CA VAL A 27 -2.17 0.47 -9.97
C VAL A 27 -2.08 0.07 -11.43
N ALA A 28 -0.94 -0.49 -11.81
CA ALA A 28 -0.73 -1.16 -13.10
C ALA A 28 -0.35 -2.62 -12.87
N HIS A 29 -0.60 -3.49 -13.85
CA HIS A 29 -0.22 -4.90 -13.73
C HIS A 29 0.00 -5.58 -15.08
N THR A 30 0.82 -6.62 -15.06
CA THR A 30 0.97 -7.62 -16.11
C THR A 30 0.54 -8.99 -15.56
N ARG A 31 0.88 -10.08 -16.25
CA ARG A 31 0.66 -11.43 -15.69
C ARG A 31 1.70 -11.78 -14.62
N GLU A 32 2.83 -11.08 -14.64
CA GLU A 32 4.02 -11.38 -13.85
C GLU A 32 4.09 -10.53 -12.58
N GLU A 33 3.57 -9.29 -12.63
CA GLU A 33 3.70 -8.33 -11.54
C GLU A 33 2.54 -7.32 -11.47
N PHE A 34 2.39 -6.73 -10.29
CA PHE A 34 1.62 -5.54 -10.01
C PHE A 34 2.58 -4.44 -9.57
N VAL A 35 2.34 -3.23 -10.07
CA VAL A 35 3.06 -2.02 -9.71
C VAL A 35 2.08 -1.12 -8.97
N LEU A 36 2.39 -0.84 -7.71
CA LEU A 36 1.61 0.03 -6.83
C LEU A 36 2.38 1.33 -6.63
N ASP A 37 1.89 2.41 -7.23
CA ASP A 37 2.47 3.74 -7.13
C ASP A 37 1.69 4.57 -6.15
N PHE A 38 2.33 4.92 -5.03
CA PHE A 38 1.77 5.80 -4.01
C PHE A 38 2.17 7.23 -4.31
N LEU A 39 1.17 8.09 -4.46
CA LEU A 39 1.33 9.43 -5.00
C LEU A 39 0.99 10.50 -3.95
N MET A 40 1.63 11.65 -4.07
CA MET A 40 1.18 12.90 -3.46
C MET A 40 0.72 13.83 -4.57
N VAL A 41 -0.59 13.98 -4.70
CA VAL A 41 -1.22 14.85 -5.70
C VAL A 41 -1.64 16.15 -5.05
N ALA A 42 -1.17 17.27 -5.58
CA ALA A 42 -1.52 18.62 -5.14
C ALA A 42 -1.57 19.56 -6.36
N PRO A 43 -2.77 19.81 -6.93
CA PRO A 43 -2.90 20.59 -8.17
C PRO A 43 -2.09 21.89 -8.15
N PRO A 44 -1.33 22.19 -9.21
CA PRO A 44 -1.31 21.53 -10.53
C PRO A 44 -0.28 20.39 -10.66
N SER A 45 0.42 19.98 -9.60
CA SER A 45 1.51 19.00 -9.68
C SER A 45 1.32 17.80 -8.75
N GLY A 46 2.22 16.83 -8.86
CA GLY A 46 2.27 15.71 -7.94
C GLY A 46 3.61 15.01 -8.02
N SER A 47 3.84 14.08 -7.10
CA SER A 47 5.04 13.24 -7.06
C SER A 47 4.69 11.79 -6.76
N VAL A 48 5.49 10.86 -7.32
CA VAL A 48 5.51 9.47 -6.87
C VAL A 48 6.37 9.42 -5.61
N ASN A 49 5.76 9.06 -4.48
CA ASN A 49 6.46 8.99 -3.20
C ASN A 49 7.04 7.60 -2.93
N ALA A 50 6.36 6.56 -3.40
CA ALA A 50 6.86 5.19 -3.36
C ALA A 50 6.28 4.35 -4.49
N ARG A 51 7.08 3.40 -4.98
CA ARG A 51 6.67 2.36 -5.92
C ARG A 51 6.97 1.00 -5.30
N ILE A 52 5.95 0.15 -5.22
CA ILE A 52 6.07 -1.23 -4.73
C ILE A 52 5.69 -2.18 -5.85
N ILE A 53 6.60 -3.08 -6.21
CA ILE A 53 6.39 -4.11 -7.24
C ILE A 53 6.21 -5.45 -6.55
N VAL A 54 5.12 -6.14 -6.83
CA VAL A 54 4.74 -7.38 -6.16
C VAL A 54 4.16 -8.39 -7.14
N SER A 55 4.36 -9.68 -6.87
CA SER A 55 3.74 -10.72 -7.70
C SER A 55 2.21 -10.77 -7.50
N PRO A 56 1.43 -11.25 -8.49
CA PRO A 56 -0.03 -11.34 -8.37
C PRO A 56 -0.51 -12.15 -7.16
N SER A 57 0.21 -13.21 -6.79
CA SER A 57 -0.13 -14.01 -5.60
C SER A 57 0.10 -13.24 -4.30
N HIS A 58 1.13 -12.40 -4.26
CA HIS A 58 1.41 -11.58 -3.08
C HIS A 58 0.39 -10.46 -2.91
N VAL A 59 -0.06 -9.83 -4.00
CA VAL A 59 -1.11 -8.80 -3.97
C VAL A 59 -2.37 -9.31 -3.28
N LYS A 60 -2.81 -10.53 -3.59
CA LYS A 60 -3.98 -11.13 -2.92
C LYS A 60 -3.79 -11.22 -1.41
N ARG A 61 -2.59 -11.59 -0.94
CA ARG A 61 -2.29 -11.64 0.50
C ARG A 61 -2.31 -10.25 1.12
N ILE A 62 -1.80 -9.24 0.42
CA ILE A 62 -1.83 -7.84 0.87
C ILE A 62 -3.28 -7.36 1.03
N VAL A 63 -4.12 -7.57 0.02
CA VAL A 63 -5.54 -7.17 0.07
C VAL A 63 -6.27 -7.82 1.24
N GLN A 64 -6.11 -9.14 1.42
CA GLN A 64 -6.73 -9.84 2.55
C GLN A 64 -6.28 -9.27 3.90
N ALA A 65 -4.96 -9.09 4.08
CA ALA A 65 -4.42 -8.55 5.32
C ALA A 65 -4.92 -7.12 5.59
N LEU A 66 -5.03 -6.27 4.57
CA LEU A 66 -5.57 -4.92 4.72
C LEU A 66 -7.05 -4.94 5.09
N GLN A 67 -7.87 -5.78 4.44
CA GLN A 67 -9.29 -5.93 4.77
C GLN A 67 -9.49 -6.36 6.22
N ASP A 68 -8.71 -7.34 6.69
CA ASP A 68 -8.79 -7.82 8.07
C ASP A 68 -8.42 -6.72 9.08
N ASN A 69 -7.39 -5.92 8.77
CA ASN A 69 -6.95 -4.82 9.63
C ASN A 69 -7.92 -3.63 9.62
N ILE A 70 -8.53 -3.30 8.48
CA ILE A 70 -9.60 -2.30 8.39
C ILE A 70 -10.79 -2.73 9.25
N ALA A 71 -11.25 -3.97 9.11
CA ALA A 71 -12.36 -4.49 9.92
C ALA A 71 -12.05 -4.45 11.42
N LYS A 72 -10.81 -4.75 11.82
CA LYS A 72 -10.36 -4.62 13.21
C LYS A 72 -10.36 -3.17 13.69
N TYR A 73 -9.89 -2.24 12.86
CA TYR A 73 -9.90 -0.81 13.16
C TYR A 73 -11.33 -0.33 13.36
N GLU A 74 -12.24 -0.63 12.43
CA GLU A 74 -13.61 -0.14 12.46
C GLU A 74 -14.42 -0.68 13.64
N ARG A 75 -14.17 -1.92 14.06
CA ARG A 75 -14.75 -2.48 15.30
C ARG A 75 -14.34 -1.70 16.55
N THR A 76 -13.15 -1.09 16.53
CA THR A 76 -12.55 -0.42 17.69
C THR A 76 -12.85 1.08 17.69
N PHE A 77 -12.81 1.74 16.52
CA PHE A 77 -12.87 3.19 16.39
C PHE A 77 -14.12 3.70 15.64
N GLY A 78 -14.94 2.80 15.09
CA GLY A 78 -16.09 3.14 14.26
C GLY A 78 -15.76 3.14 12.76
N PRO A 79 -16.79 3.30 11.91
CA PRO A 79 -16.66 3.17 10.46
C PRO A 79 -15.74 4.25 9.86
N ILE A 80 -14.94 3.87 8.87
CA ILE A 80 -14.13 4.82 8.10
C ILE A 80 -15.08 5.52 7.10
N PRO A 81 -15.17 6.85 7.11
CA PRO A 81 -15.95 7.56 6.11
C PRO A 81 -15.33 7.32 4.72
N GLY A 82 -16.17 7.17 3.70
CA GLY A 82 -15.71 7.02 2.33
C GLY A 82 -14.81 8.20 1.94
N ALA A 83 -13.60 7.90 1.46
CA ALA A 83 -12.74 8.90 0.86
C ALA A 83 -13.17 9.13 -0.59
N GLU A 84 -13.32 10.39 -1.00
CA GLU A 84 -13.47 10.72 -2.41
C GLU A 84 -12.11 10.57 -3.10
N GLU A 85 -12.05 9.75 -4.14
CA GLU A 85 -10.90 9.74 -5.05
C GLU A 85 -10.80 11.09 -5.75
N PHE A 86 -9.57 11.54 -6.01
CA PHE A 86 -9.35 12.79 -6.72
C PHE A 86 -10.05 12.73 -8.09
N PRO A 87 -11.01 13.62 -8.40
CA PRO A 87 -11.72 13.59 -9.68
C PRO A 87 -10.80 14.13 -10.78
N GLY A 88 -10.13 13.24 -11.51
CA GLY A 88 -9.31 13.59 -12.68
C GLY A 88 -8.41 12.45 -13.14
N ASP A 89 -8.02 12.48 -14.42
CA ASP A 89 -7.05 11.52 -14.96
C ASP A 89 -5.64 11.85 -14.45
N ILE A 90 -5.07 10.97 -13.63
CA ILE A 90 -3.69 11.08 -13.16
C ILE A 90 -2.78 10.36 -14.15
N THR A 91 -1.94 11.11 -14.87
CA THR A 91 -0.90 10.55 -15.73
C THR A 91 0.46 10.69 -15.07
N ILE A 92 1.10 9.55 -14.76
CA ILE A 92 2.50 9.51 -14.32
C ILE A 92 3.38 9.70 -15.57
N GLN A 93 4.21 10.74 -15.57
CA GLN A 93 5.17 11.02 -16.65
C GLN A 93 6.46 10.20 -16.49
#